data_AF-A0A559M512-F1
#
_entry.id   AF-A0A559M512-F1
#
_cell.length_a   1.000
_cell.length_b   1.000
_cell.length_c   1.000
_cell.angle_alpha   90.00
_cell.angle_beta   90.00
_cell.angle_gamma   90.00
#
_symmetry.space_group_name_H-M   'P 1'
#
loop_
_entity.id
_entity.type
_entity.pdbx_description
1 polymer ?
#
loop_
_entity_poly.entity_id
_entity_poly.type
_entity_poly.pdbx_seq_one_letter_code
_entity_poly.pdbx_strand_id
1 'polypeptide(L)'
;MSSAILATNRSIVFQICEWGVDFPSAWAPALGNSWRVTNDIIPAYRTIPRILNQVVPQTSFAGPGHWLDLDMLEVGNNIFTIPEEQTHFSLWAILKSPLVIGAALKDSTTSISTESLDILLNEDVIGYNQDSLGVAASFRRRWTEEGYEVWAGNLSGSRMVVAVANLQDTARSLTLNLTDVGVQTVGSLKDIWNGVTASDVDTAYTAPVEAHGTILLELSNFTEAAAVPTPTFYSSASFTLTGDAVRTTCSTGLCTPVGSKIGNISPTGSASLSITAASAGSKLVDLYFCNNDIAISTSWGYGTNTRNMTIAVNDVVTRIEVPLSGKSSELFSPGLGWQDTGIFKASIGGWQEGTNSVVVGNQGGAAGYQSYGADFVGMGIYF
;
A
#
# COMPACT_ATOMS: atom_id res chain seq x y z
N MET A 1 -19.86 -23.92 -5.15
CA MET A 1 -20.88 -23.06 -4.52
C MET A 1 -21.50 -22.09 -5.53
N SER A 2 -20.71 -21.26 -6.22
CA SER A 2 -21.21 -20.30 -7.24
C SER A 2 -22.26 -20.90 -8.21
N SER A 3 -21.96 -22.04 -8.85
CA SER A 3 -22.93 -22.72 -9.74
C SER A 3 -24.22 -23.16 -9.04
N ALA A 4 -24.17 -23.52 -7.76
CA ALA A 4 -25.34 -23.89 -6.98
C ALA A 4 -26.21 -22.67 -6.67
N ILE A 5 -25.61 -21.53 -6.35
CA ILE A 5 -26.32 -20.24 -6.17
C ILE A 5 -27.07 -19.87 -7.44
N LEU A 6 -26.40 -19.92 -8.60
CA LEU A 6 -27.01 -19.61 -9.90
C LEU A 6 -28.19 -20.53 -10.24
N ALA A 7 -28.20 -21.77 -9.76
CA ALA A 7 -29.29 -22.72 -9.97
C ALA A 7 -30.56 -22.43 -9.16
N THR A 8 -30.51 -21.54 -8.15
CA THR A 8 -31.66 -21.25 -7.26
C THR A 8 -32.72 -20.31 -7.87
N ASN A 9 -32.46 -19.71 -9.03
CA ASN A 9 -33.28 -18.65 -9.65
C ASN A 9 -33.55 -17.45 -8.71
N ARG A 10 -32.66 -17.22 -7.73
CA ARG A 10 -32.68 -16.08 -6.80
C ARG A 10 -31.36 -15.31 -6.94
N SER A 11 -31.44 -13.99 -7.04
CA SER A 11 -30.26 -13.13 -6.97
C SER A 11 -29.71 -13.15 -5.53
N ILE A 12 -28.47 -13.59 -5.37
CA ILE A 12 -27.77 -13.69 -4.09
C ILE A 12 -26.36 -13.13 -4.29
N VAL A 13 -25.97 -12.17 -3.45
CA VAL A 13 -24.58 -11.68 -3.39
C VAL A 13 -23.71 -12.80 -2.83
N PHE A 14 -22.65 -13.16 -3.55
CA PHE A 14 -21.73 -14.20 -3.11
C PHE A 14 -20.39 -13.60 -2.68
N GLN A 15 -20.15 -13.59 -1.38
CA GLN A 15 -18.90 -13.15 -0.76
C GLN A 15 -18.05 -14.37 -0.44
N ILE A 16 -16.87 -14.46 -1.03
CA ILE A 16 -15.93 -15.57 -0.85
C ILE A 16 -15.04 -15.26 0.36
N CYS A 17 -14.86 -16.25 1.24
CA CYS A 17 -14.05 -16.12 2.44
C CYS A 17 -13.08 -17.30 2.56
N GLU A 18 -11.88 -17.08 2.04
CA GLU A 18 -10.74 -17.98 1.89
C GLU A 18 -9.42 -17.31 2.34
N TRP A 19 -9.53 -16.12 2.94
CA TRP A 19 -8.46 -15.39 3.62
C TRP A 19 -7.29 -14.92 2.74
N GLY A 20 -7.52 -14.75 1.44
CA GLY A 20 -6.47 -14.34 0.51
C GLY A 20 -5.52 -15.46 0.10
N VAL A 21 -5.74 -16.69 0.57
CA VAL A 21 -4.91 -17.85 0.27
C VAL A 21 -4.96 -18.15 -1.23
N ASP A 22 -3.79 -18.35 -1.84
CA ASP A 22 -3.62 -18.65 -3.26
C ASP A 22 -4.04 -17.52 -4.20
N PHE A 23 -4.01 -16.28 -3.70
CA PHE A 23 -4.26 -15.04 -4.44
C PHE A 23 -5.63 -15.01 -5.16
N PRO A 24 -6.75 -14.93 -4.41
CA PRO A 24 -8.10 -15.01 -4.96
C PRO A 24 -8.43 -13.94 -5.99
N SER A 25 -7.80 -12.78 -5.94
CA SER A 25 -7.95 -11.73 -6.95
C SER A 25 -7.73 -12.23 -8.39
N ALA A 26 -6.93 -13.28 -8.62
CA ALA A 26 -6.73 -13.86 -9.94
C ALA A 26 -7.88 -14.74 -10.46
N TRP A 27 -8.80 -15.21 -9.60
CA TRP A 27 -9.84 -16.18 -10.00
C TRP A 27 -11.24 -15.90 -9.44
N ALA A 28 -11.35 -15.26 -8.27
CA ALA A 28 -12.61 -14.95 -7.60
C ALA A 28 -13.55 -14.00 -8.37
N PRO A 29 -13.08 -13.02 -9.17
CA PRO A 29 -13.98 -12.16 -9.94
C PRO A 29 -14.93 -12.93 -10.86
N ALA A 30 -14.51 -14.09 -11.37
CA ALA A 30 -15.35 -14.94 -12.22
C ALA A 30 -16.41 -15.75 -11.46
N LEU A 31 -16.31 -15.83 -10.12
CA LEU A 31 -17.10 -16.74 -9.29
C LEU A 31 -18.01 -16.02 -8.30
N GLY A 32 -17.63 -14.83 -7.80
CA GLY A 32 -18.34 -14.12 -6.74
C GLY A 32 -18.31 -12.60 -6.90
N ASN A 33 -18.91 -11.91 -5.92
CA ASN A 33 -19.06 -10.45 -5.90
C ASN A 33 -18.04 -9.75 -5.01
N SER A 34 -17.54 -10.44 -3.99
CA SER A 34 -16.37 -10.02 -3.22
C SER A 34 -15.58 -11.24 -2.77
N TRP A 35 -14.32 -11.04 -2.41
CA TRP A 35 -13.46 -12.10 -1.86
C TRP A 35 -12.53 -11.53 -0.79
N ARG A 36 -12.38 -12.27 0.30
CA ARG A 36 -11.48 -11.89 1.39
C ARG A 36 -10.04 -11.93 0.88
N VAL A 37 -9.36 -10.80 0.95
CA VAL A 37 -7.97 -10.68 0.46
C VAL A 37 -6.94 -10.91 1.55
N THR A 38 -7.37 -11.00 2.81
CA THR A 38 -6.54 -11.26 3.99
C THR A 38 -7.25 -12.19 4.96
N ASN A 39 -6.49 -12.75 5.90
CA ASN A 39 -7.04 -13.34 7.13
C ASN A 39 -7.78 -12.28 7.97
N ASP A 40 -8.43 -12.77 9.03
CA ASP A 40 -9.34 -11.95 9.84
C ASP A 40 -8.66 -10.71 10.43
N ILE A 41 -9.43 -9.63 10.49
CA ILE A 41 -9.08 -8.46 11.29
C ILE A 41 -9.07 -8.87 12.78
N ILE A 42 -8.18 -8.26 13.56
CA ILE A 42 -8.06 -8.50 15.00
C ILE A 42 -8.26 -7.18 15.75
N PRO A 43 -8.62 -7.22 17.06
CA PRO A 43 -8.83 -6.01 17.86
C PRO A 43 -7.52 -5.31 18.26
N ALA A 44 -6.71 -4.94 17.28
CA ALA A 44 -5.46 -4.20 17.45
C ALA A 44 -5.07 -3.43 16.19
N TYR A 45 -4.76 -2.13 16.33
CA TYR A 45 -4.54 -1.22 15.21
C TYR A 45 -3.51 -1.73 14.19
N ARG A 46 -2.47 -2.43 14.65
CA ARG A 46 -1.45 -3.08 13.80
C ARG A 46 -1.99 -3.96 12.66
N THR A 47 -3.23 -4.44 12.77
CA THR A 47 -3.89 -5.19 11.69
C THR A 47 -4.17 -4.32 10.45
N ILE A 48 -4.42 -3.02 10.62
CA ILE A 48 -4.75 -2.11 9.51
C ILE A 48 -3.59 -2.01 8.52
N PRO A 49 -2.38 -1.54 8.90
CA PRO A 49 -1.26 -1.49 7.97
C PRO A 49 -0.91 -2.87 7.41
N ARG A 50 -1.03 -3.94 8.20
CA ARG A 50 -0.83 -5.32 7.72
C ARG A 50 -1.80 -5.70 6.58
N ILE A 51 -3.09 -5.38 6.72
CA ILE A 51 -4.09 -5.62 5.68
C ILE A 51 -3.78 -4.78 4.44
N LEU A 52 -3.48 -3.49 4.63
CA LEU A 52 -3.08 -2.60 3.53
C LEU A 52 -1.89 -3.16 2.74
N ASN A 53 -0.86 -3.66 3.41
CA ASN A 53 0.33 -4.26 2.79
C ASN A 53 0.00 -5.48 1.90
N GLN A 54 -1.07 -6.22 2.21
CA GLN A 54 -1.54 -7.33 1.38
C GLN A 54 -2.47 -6.87 0.25
N VAL A 55 -3.15 -5.73 0.41
CA VAL A 55 -4.03 -5.13 -0.60
C VAL A 55 -3.26 -4.42 -1.72
N VAL A 56 -2.06 -3.88 -1.45
CA VAL A 56 -1.25 -3.12 -2.42
C VAL A 56 -1.24 -3.73 -3.84
N PRO A 57 -0.90 -5.01 -4.05
CA PRO A 57 -0.84 -5.58 -5.41
C PRO A 57 -2.22 -5.89 -6.01
N GLN A 58 -3.30 -5.79 -5.25
CA GLN A 58 -4.63 -6.30 -5.59
C GLN A 58 -5.63 -5.21 -6.01
N THR A 59 -5.37 -3.93 -5.73
CA THR A 59 -6.31 -2.82 -5.95
C THR A 59 -6.90 -2.76 -7.36
N SER A 60 -6.13 -3.12 -8.39
CA SER A 60 -6.58 -3.14 -9.79
C SER A 60 -7.55 -4.27 -10.15
N PHE A 61 -7.76 -5.25 -9.26
CA PHE A 61 -8.73 -6.32 -9.45
C PHE A 61 -10.13 -5.94 -8.93
N ALA A 62 -10.24 -4.84 -8.20
CA ALA A 62 -11.52 -4.29 -7.75
C ALA A 62 -12.22 -3.52 -8.89
N GLY A 63 -13.54 -3.64 -8.95
CA GLY A 63 -14.38 -2.86 -9.86
C GLY A 63 -15.86 -3.18 -9.70
N PRO A 64 -16.75 -2.48 -10.44
CA PRO A 64 -18.18 -2.72 -10.36
C PRO A 64 -18.56 -4.20 -10.46
N GLY A 65 -19.12 -4.74 -9.37
CA GLY A 65 -19.56 -6.13 -9.25
C GLY A 65 -18.54 -7.10 -8.63
N HIS A 66 -17.30 -6.67 -8.40
CA HIS A 66 -16.17 -7.48 -7.96
C HIS A 66 -15.26 -6.70 -6.98
N TRP A 67 -15.35 -6.98 -5.69
CA TRP A 67 -14.70 -6.15 -4.66
C TRP A 67 -13.71 -6.92 -3.78
N LEU A 68 -12.59 -6.27 -3.45
CA LEU A 68 -11.68 -6.78 -2.43
C LEU A 68 -12.39 -6.66 -1.07
N ASP A 69 -12.44 -7.74 -0.31
CA ASP A 69 -13.01 -7.75 1.03
C ASP A 69 -11.89 -7.72 2.06
N LEU A 70 -11.77 -6.59 2.76
CA LEU A 70 -10.75 -6.35 3.80
C LEU A 70 -11.24 -6.79 5.19
N ASP A 71 -12.31 -7.58 5.25
CA ASP A 71 -13.03 -7.98 6.47
C ASP A 71 -13.90 -6.86 7.05
N MET A 72 -14.64 -7.21 8.11
CA MET A 72 -15.59 -6.32 8.78
C MET A 72 -14.94 -5.06 9.39
N LEU A 73 -15.78 -4.06 9.63
CA LEU A 73 -15.42 -2.85 10.36
C LEU A 73 -15.41 -3.09 11.86
N GLU A 74 -14.33 -2.68 12.51
CA GLU A 74 -14.15 -2.72 13.97
C GLU A 74 -14.52 -1.40 14.68
N VAL A 75 -15.04 -0.43 13.92
CA VAL A 75 -15.51 0.86 14.43
C VAL A 75 -16.69 0.65 15.39
N GLY A 76 -16.59 1.19 16.61
CA GLY A 76 -17.63 1.08 17.63
C GLY A 76 -17.47 -0.12 18.57
N ASN A 77 -16.43 -0.94 18.38
CA ASN A 77 -16.11 -2.04 19.31
C ASN A 77 -15.28 -1.60 20.54
N ASN A 78 -14.97 -0.30 20.66
CA ASN A 78 -14.20 0.26 21.77
C ASN A 78 -12.81 -0.40 21.94
N ILE A 79 -12.18 -0.71 20.81
CA ILE A 79 -10.84 -1.32 20.70
C ILE A 79 -9.82 -0.39 20.02
N PHE A 80 -10.31 0.57 19.25
CA PHE A 80 -9.55 1.60 18.56
C PHE A 80 -9.87 2.96 19.18
N THR A 81 -8.90 3.84 19.16
CA THR A 81 -9.12 5.27 19.40
C THR A 81 -9.93 5.87 18.25
N ILE A 82 -10.59 7.02 18.47
CA ILE A 82 -11.37 7.69 17.42
C ILE A 82 -10.53 7.98 16.16
N PRO A 83 -9.27 8.47 16.24
CA PRO A 83 -8.43 8.62 15.05
C PRO A 83 -8.14 7.31 14.31
N GLU A 84 -7.94 6.22 15.05
CA GLU A 84 -7.74 4.88 14.46
C GLU A 84 -9.01 4.38 13.76
N GLU A 85 -10.19 4.61 14.34
CA GLU A 85 -11.48 4.30 13.70
C GLU A 85 -11.70 5.13 12.42
N GLN A 86 -11.37 6.42 12.44
CA GLN A 86 -11.40 7.28 11.25
C GLN A 86 -10.47 6.75 10.15
N THR A 87 -9.23 6.38 10.50
CA THR A 87 -8.27 5.78 9.57
C THR A 87 -8.79 4.47 8.99
N HIS A 88 -9.29 3.58 9.85
CA HIS A 88 -9.87 2.29 9.46
C HIS A 88 -11.02 2.45 8.46
N PHE A 89 -12.03 3.25 8.82
CA PHE A 89 -13.22 3.45 7.99
C PHE A 89 -12.87 4.12 6.66
N SER A 90 -11.99 5.13 6.69
CA SER A 90 -11.55 5.84 5.49
C SER A 90 -10.86 4.90 4.49
N LEU A 91 -9.93 4.07 4.98
CA LEU A 91 -9.17 3.17 4.11
C LEU A 91 -10.04 2.08 3.51
N TRP A 92 -10.93 1.46 4.30
CA TRP A 92 -11.90 0.48 3.79
C TRP A 92 -12.80 1.10 2.74
N ALA A 93 -13.25 2.33 2.97
CA ALA A 93 -14.11 3.05 2.06
C ALA A 93 -13.42 3.34 0.71
N ILE A 94 -12.22 3.95 0.72
CA ILE A 94 -11.54 4.33 -0.53
C ILE A 94 -11.00 3.13 -1.31
N LEU A 95 -10.72 2.01 -0.63
CA LEU A 95 -10.34 0.73 -1.23
C LEU A 95 -11.55 -0.08 -1.76
N LYS A 96 -12.77 0.45 -1.59
CA LYS A 96 -14.04 -0.16 -2.03
C LYS A 96 -14.33 -1.51 -1.38
N SER A 97 -13.85 -1.70 -0.14
CA SER A 97 -14.24 -2.86 0.65
C SER A 97 -15.74 -2.83 0.94
N PRO A 98 -16.41 -4.00 1.07
CA PRO A 98 -17.69 -4.05 1.77
C PRO A 98 -17.58 -3.36 3.14
N LEU A 99 -18.49 -2.42 3.42
CA LEU A 99 -18.58 -1.73 4.71
C LEU A 99 -19.56 -2.47 5.63
N VAL A 100 -19.12 -3.62 6.13
CA VAL A 100 -19.93 -4.47 7.03
C VAL A 100 -19.60 -4.11 8.47
N ILE A 101 -20.58 -3.61 9.23
CA ILE A 101 -20.40 -3.27 10.64
C ILE A 101 -20.18 -4.55 11.46
N GLY A 102 -19.01 -4.70 12.07
CA GLY A 102 -18.67 -5.78 12.99
C GLY A 102 -18.99 -5.46 14.46
N ALA A 103 -19.52 -4.27 14.75
CA ALA A 103 -19.85 -3.85 16.10
C ALA A 103 -21.18 -4.39 16.62
N ALA A 104 -21.24 -4.62 17.93
CA ALA A 104 -22.49 -4.96 18.61
C ALA A 104 -23.47 -3.77 18.54
N LEU A 105 -24.59 -3.97 17.84
CA LEU A 105 -25.67 -3.00 17.80
C LEU A 105 -26.32 -2.86 19.17
N LYS A 106 -26.85 -1.67 19.45
CA LYS A 106 -27.38 -1.29 20.77
C LYS A 106 -28.31 -2.35 21.36
N ASP A 107 -27.94 -2.89 22.52
CA ASP A 107 -28.77 -3.73 23.37
C ASP A 107 -28.72 -3.27 24.85
N SER A 108 -29.12 -4.12 25.80
CA SER A 108 -29.07 -3.80 27.24
C SER A 108 -27.66 -3.68 27.82
N THR A 109 -26.64 -4.10 27.07
CA THR A 109 -25.26 -4.30 27.51
C THR A 109 -24.21 -3.68 26.58
N THR A 110 -24.56 -3.42 25.33
CA THR A 110 -23.67 -2.93 24.28
C THR A 110 -24.29 -1.73 23.59
N SER A 111 -23.45 -0.79 23.16
CA SER A 111 -23.85 0.34 22.33
C SER A 111 -22.62 0.92 21.64
N ILE A 112 -22.78 1.32 20.39
CA ILE A 112 -21.82 2.16 19.68
C ILE A 112 -21.87 3.56 20.32
N SER A 113 -20.71 4.15 20.60
CA SER A 113 -20.60 5.54 21.10
C SER A 113 -21.14 6.53 20.07
N THR A 114 -21.37 7.79 20.48
CA THR A 114 -21.84 8.80 19.50
C THR A 114 -20.74 9.08 18.48
N GLU A 115 -19.50 9.17 18.93
CA GLU A 115 -18.32 9.45 18.11
C GLU A 115 -18.06 8.35 17.07
N SER A 116 -18.14 7.07 17.47
CA SER A 116 -17.99 5.95 16.53
C SER A 116 -19.18 5.84 15.57
N LEU A 117 -20.39 6.18 16.03
CA LEU A 117 -21.56 6.21 15.17
C LEU A 117 -21.45 7.34 14.13
N ASP A 118 -20.95 8.51 14.51
CA ASP A 118 -20.71 9.63 13.59
C ASP A 118 -19.69 9.26 12.49
N ILE A 119 -18.68 8.44 12.83
CA ILE A 119 -17.76 7.87 11.82
C ILE A 119 -18.53 6.97 10.84
N LEU A 120 -19.31 6.01 11.35
CA LEU A 120 -20.08 5.08 10.53
C LEU A 120 -21.17 5.76 9.67
N LEU A 121 -21.64 6.95 10.08
CA LEU A 121 -22.66 7.74 9.38
C LEU A 121 -22.07 8.84 8.49
N ASN A 122 -20.74 8.96 8.38
CA ASN A 122 -20.12 10.01 7.57
C ASN A 122 -20.43 9.81 6.07
N GLU A 123 -21.34 10.65 5.55
CA GLU A 123 -21.85 10.55 4.18
C GLU A 123 -20.77 10.79 3.11
N ASP A 124 -19.74 11.61 3.40
CA ASP A 124 -18.64 11.81 2.46
C ASP A 124 -17.84 10.51 2.30
N VAL A 125 -17.49 9.87 3.41
CA VAL A 125 -16.68 8.63 3.42
C VAL A 125 -17.46 7.47 2.79
N ILE A 126 -18.74 7.32 3.11
CA ILE A 126 -19.64 6.36 2.45
C ILE A 126 -19.74 6.68 0.96
N GLY A 127 -19.87 7.96 0.61
CA GLY A 127 -19.92 8.44 -0.77
C GLY A 127 -18.68 8.06 -1.58
N TYR A 128 -17.50 8.04 -0.96
CA TYR A 128 -16.30 7.52 -1.62
C TYR A 128 -16.44 6.03 -1.89
N ASN A 129 -16.86 5.22 -0.91
CA ASN A 129 -17.07 3.79 -1.12
C ASN A 129 -18.09 3.48 -2.23
N GLN A 130 -19.18 4.26 -2.27
CA GLN A 130 -20.30 4.09 -3.19
C GLN A 130 -20.14 4.84 -4.52
N ASP A 131 -18.98 5.46 -4.77
CA ASP A 131 -18.76 6.25 -5.97
C ASP A 131 -18.92 5.42 -7.25
N SER A 132 -19.72 5.94 -8.19
CA SER A 132 -20.13 5.24 -9.41
C SER A 132 -18.98 4.87 -10.36
N LEU A 133 -17.81 5.50 -10.24
CA LEU A 133 -16.64 5.11 -11.02
C LEU A 133 -16.11 3.73 -10.59
N GLY A 134 -16.32 3.35 -9.32
CA GLY A 134 -15.97 2.03 -8.81
C GLY A 134 -14.47 1.72 -8.82
N VAL A 135 -13.61 2.74 -8.84
CA VAL A 135 -12.15 2.59 -8.86
C VAL A 135 -11.61 2.66 -7.43
N ALA A 136 -10.97 1.59 -6.98
CA ALA A 136 -10.25 1.57 -5.70
C ALA A 136 -9.07 2.53 -5.70
N ALA A 137 -8.82 3.17 -4.55
CA ALA A 137 -7.57 3.87 -4.33
C ALA A 137 -6.38 2.91 -4.43
N SER A 138 -5.25 3.41 -4.93
CA SER A 138 -4.01 2.65 -4.98
C SER A 138 -2.97 3.29 -4.07
N PHE A 139 -2.08 2.46 -3.52
CA PHE A 139 -0.89 2.90 -2.82
C PHE A 139 -0.04 3.78 -3.74
N ARG A 140 0.41 4.93 -3.23
CA ARG A 140 1.20 5.90 -4.00
C ARG A 140 2.63 5.94 -3.52
N ARG A 141 2.81 6.10 -2.21
CA ARG A 141 4.14 6.30 -1.62
C ARG A 141 4.10 6.04 -0.12
N ARG A 142 5.24 5.60 0.43
CA ARG A 142 5.48 5.51 1.88
C ARG A 142 6.84 6.09 2.20
N TRP A 143 6.88 6.80 3.31
CA TRP A 143 8.09 7.29 3.95
C TRP A 143 8.34 6.39 5.16
N THR A 144 9.13 5.33 4.96
CA THR A 144 9.27 4.24 5.93
C THR A 144 9.78 4.73 7.28
N GLU A 145 10.78 5.59 7.29
CA GLU A 145 11.40 6.07 8.54
C GLU A 145 10.54 7.15 9.20
N GLU A 146 9.90 8.01 8.39
CA GLU A 146 8.98 9.03 8.88
C GLU A 146 7.65 8.44 9.35
N GLY A 147 7.29 7.22 8.92
CA GLY A 147 6.11 6.48 9.33
C GLY A 147 4.80 7.08 8.83
N TYR A 148 4.70 7.34 7.54
CA TYR A 148 3.42 7.68 6.91
C TYR A 148 3.36 7.23 5.45
N GLU A 149 2.15 7.16 4.93
CA GLU A 149 1.91 6.75 3.55
C GLU A 149 0.71 7.44 2.91
N VAL A 150 0.67 7.39 1.58
CA VAL A 150 -0.33 8.04 0.75
C VAL A 150 -1.04 7.01 -0.13
N TRP A 151 -2.36 7.07 -0.11
CA TRP A 151 -3.26 6.33 -1.00
C TRP A 151 -4.11 7.32 -1.79
N ALA A 152 -4.36 7.04 -3.07
CA ALA A 152 -5.23 7.91 -3.86
C ALA A 152 -5.99 7.15 -4.95
N GLY A 153 -7.24 7.53 -5.18
CA GLY A 153 -8.11 6.95 -6.19
C GLY A 153 -8.99 8.01 -6.85
N ASN A 154 -9.24 7.84 -8.14
CA ASN A 154 -10.16 8.71 -8.87
C ASN A 154 -11.60 8.41 -8.44
N LEU A 155 -12.43 9.45 -8.46
CA LEU A 155 -13.85 9.39 -8.23
C LEU A 155 -14.59 9.94 -9.46
N SER A 156 -15.88 9.64 -9.56
CA SER A 156 -16.77 10.20 -10.57
C SER A 156 -16.81 11.74 -10.52
N GLY A 157 -17.00 12.37 -11.67
CA GLY A 157 -17.02 13.84 -11.81
C GLY A 157 -15.64 14.50 -11.76
N SER A 158 -14.59 13.82 -12.20
CA SER A 158 -13.20 14.33 -12.19
C SER A 158 -12.72 14.78 -10.80
N ARG A 159 -13.14 14.03 -9.78
CA ARG A 159 -12.68 14.18 -8.40
C ARG A 159 -11.64 13.11 -8.07
N MET A 160 -10.92 13.31 -6.98
CA MET A 160 -9.97 12.33 -6.44
C MET A 160 -10.09 12.29 -4.92
N VAL A 161 -10.03 11.09 -4.34
CA VAL A 161 -9.87 10.93 -2.89
C VAL A 161 -8.42 10.58 -2.58
N VAL A 162 -7.87 11.21 -1.53
CA VAL A 162 -6.50 10.97 -1.06
C VAL A 162 -6.52 10.73 0.45
N ALA A 163 -5.83 9.70 0.92
CA ALA A 163 -5.57 9.48 2.34
C ALA A 163 -4.07 9.63 2.62
N VAL A 164 -3.73 10.42 3.64
CA VAL A 164 -2.38 10.51 4.20
C VAL A 164 -2.42 9.92 5.61
N ALA A 165 -2.01 8.66 5.74
CA ALA A 165 -2.12 7.92 6.99
C ALA A 165 -0.85 8.09 7.84
N ASN A 166 -1.02 8.57 9.08
CA ASN A 166 0.03 8.58 10.09
C ASN A 166 0.17 7.17 10.67
N LEU A 167 1.35 6.55 10.51
CA LEU A 167 1.63 5.22 11.05
C LEU A 167 2.35 5.29 12.41
N GLN A 168 2.59 6.49 12.93
CA GLN A 168 3.28 6.70 14.20
C GLN A 168 2.30 6.82 15.38
N ASP A 169 2.77 6.43 16.57
CA ASP A 169 2.06 6.53 17.84
C ASP A 169 1.94 7.98 18.38
N THR A 170 2.25 9.00 17.57
CA THR A 170 2.26 10.40 18.00
C THR A 170 1.57 11.32 17.00
N ALA A 171 0.86 12.31 17.54
CA ALA A 171 0.26 13.39 16.76
C ALA A 171 1.33 14.28 16.13
N ARG A 172 1.08 14.73 14.89
CA ARG A 172 2.03 15.53 14.11
C ARG A 172 1.35 16.24 12.96
N SER A 173 2.08 17.10 12.25
CA SER A 173 1.66 17.55 10.92
C SER A 173 2.27 16.67 9.85
N LEU A 174 1.45 16.30 8.86
CA LEU A 174 1.89 15.62 7.64
C LEU A 174 1.59 16.49 6.43
N THR A 175 2.41 16.34 5.40
CA THR A 175 2.30 17.09 4.14
C THR A 175 2.04 16.13 3.00
N LEU A 176 0.95 16.35 2.28
CA LEU A 176 0.75 15.79 0.95
C LEU A 176 1.43 16.71 -0.06
N ASN A 177 2.45 16.24 -0.77
CA ASN A 177 2.83 16.89 -2.03
C ASN A 177 1.87 16.40 -3.11
N LEU A 178 1.19 17.32 -3.80
CA LEU A 178 0.18 16.97 -4.80
C LEU A 178 0.76 16.11 -5.93
N THR A 179 2.04 16.28 -6.24
CA THR A 179 2.74 15.49 -7.26
C THR A 179 2.85 14.00 -6.88
N ASP A 180 2.79 13.64 -5.60
CA ASP A 180 2.77 12.23 -5.16
C ASP A 180 1.48 11.51 -5.59
N VAL A 181 0.43 12.26 -5.91
CA VAL A 181 -0.85 11.76 -6.45
C VAL A 181 -1.08 12.17 -7.91
N GLY A 182 -0.06 12.72 -8.58
CA GLY A 182 -0.12 13.12 -9.98
C GLY A 182 -0.84 14.45 -10.24
N VAL A 183 -0.96 15.31 -9.23
CA VAL A 183 -1.65 16.61 -9.30
C VAL A 183 -0.66 17.76 -9.14
N GLN A 184 -0.86 18.86 -9.85
CA GLN A 184 -0.07 20.09 -9.70
C GLN A 184 -0.80 21.12 -8.83
N THR A 185 -2.03 21.46 -9.19
CA THR A 185 -2.89 22.42 -8.47
C THR A 185 -4.26 21.83 -8.22
N VAL A 186 -4.94 22.28 -7.18
CA VAL A 186 -6.30 21.87 -6.82
C VAL A 186 -7.17 23.11 -6.63
N GLY A 187 -8.24 23.25 -7.42
CA GLY A 187 -9.18 24.35 -7.28
C GLY A 187 -10.03 24.27 -6.01
N SER A 188 -10.40 23.06 -5.57
CA SER A 188 -11.11 22.85 -4.30
C SER A 188 -10.67 21.56 -3.61
N LEU A 189 -10.23 21.69 -2.36
CA LEU A 189 -9.81 20.63 -1.46
C LEU A 189 -10.71 20.62 -0.22
N LYS A 190 -11.20 19.44 0.16
CA LYS A 190 -11.96 19.23 1.39
C LYS A 190 -11.25 18.20 2.25
N ASP A 191 -10.84 18.59 3.45
CA ASP A 191 -10.28 17.73 4.49
C ASP A 191 -11.40 17.28 5.43
N ILE A 192 -11.75 16.00 5.34
CA ILE A 192 -12.99 15.46 5.89
C ILE A 192 -12.97 15.42 7.40
N TRP A 193 -11.88 14.94 7.99
CA TRP A 193 -11.80 14.76 9.45
C TRP A 193 -11.40 16.03 10.19
N ASN A 194 -10.63 16.92 9.56
CA ASN A 194 -10.35 18.24 10.14
C ASN A 194 -11.48 19.26 9.88
N GLY A 195 -12.45 18.95 9.01
CA GLY A 195 -13.56 19.85 8.67
C GLY A 195 -13.10 21.12 7.94
N VAL A 196 -11.97 21.04 7.22
CA VAL A 196 -11.37 22.18 6.53
C VAL A 196 -11.69 22.12 5.04
N THR A 197 -11.98 23.27 4.44
CA THR A 197 -12.00 23.44 2.99
C THR A 197 -10.97 24.47 2.58
N ALA A 198 -10.29 24.24 1.47
CA ALA A 198 -9.31 25.13 0.88
C ALA A 198 -9.54 25.24 -0.63
N SER A 199 -9.20 26.40 -1.19
CA SER A 199 -9.27 26.68 -2.61
C SER A 199 -7.90 27.07 -3.15
N ASP A 200 -7.68 26.83 -4.43
CA ASP A 200 -6.46 27.21 -5.15
C ASP A 200 -5.17 26.72 -4.46
N VAL A 201 -5.19 25.47 -3.99
CA VAL A 201 -4.04 24.83 -3.35
C VAL A 201 -3.02 24.48 -4.43
N ASP A 202 -1.81 25.01 -4.28
CA ASP A 202 -0.70 24.75 -5.19
C ASP A 202 0.38 23.93 -4.49
N THR A 203 0.97 22.97 -5.21
CA THR A 203 2.08 22.08 -4.81
C THR A 203 1.84 21.12 -3.64
N ALA A 204 1.27 21.58 -2.52
CA ALA A 204 1.18 20.78 -1.30
C ALA A 204 0.06 21.23 -0.35
N TYR A 205 -0.37 20.31 0.51
CA TYR A 205 -1.30 20.57 1.62
C TYR A 205 -0.74 19.95 2.90
N THR A 206 -0.72 20.74 3.98
CA THR A 206 -0.24 20.30 5.30
C THR A 206 -1.35 20.45 6.32
N ALA A 207 -1.61 19.40 7.08
CA ALA A 207 -2.60 19.42 8.17
C ALA A 207 -2.10 18.66 9.39
N PRO A 208 -2.62 18.97 10.59
CA PRO A 208 -2.42 18.13 11.76
C PRO A 208 -3.14 16.79 11.58
N VAL A 209 -2.55 15.75 12.18
CA VAL A 209 -3.10 14.41 12.24
C VAL A 209 -2.69 13.78 13.56
N GLU A 210 -3.65 13.17 14.25
CA GLU A 210 -3.40 12.49 15.52
C GLU A 210 -2.54 11.23 15.32
N ALA A 211 -2.07 10.66 16.44
CA ALA A 211 -1.46 9.33 16.43
C ALA A 211 -2.39 8.34 15.71
N HIS A 212 -1.86 7.60 14.74
CA HIS A 212 -2.62 6.65 13.93
C HIS A 212 -3.82 7.24 13.15
N GLY A 213 -3.93 8.57 13.07
CA GLY A 213 -4.97 9.26 12.31
C GLY A 213 -4.69 9.31 10.82
N THR A 214 -5.66 9.80 10.05
CA THR A 214 -5.53 10.02 8.61
C THR A 214 -6.02 11.41 8.22
N ILE A 215 -5.30 12.07 7.32
CA ILE A 215 -5.83 13.21 6.58
C ILE A 215 -6.57 12.63 5.38
N LEU A 216 -7.90 12.73 5.36
CA LEU A 216 -8.72 12.27 4.24
C LEU A 216 -9.17 13.48 3.43
N LEU A 217 -8.79 13.52 2.16
CA LEU A 217 -8.99 14.65 1.27
C LEU A 217 -9.87 14.26 0.08
N GLU A 218 -10.83 15.13 -0.27
CA GLU A 218 -11.42 15.17 -1.60
C GLU A 218 -10.81 16.34 -2.38
N LEU A 219 -10.28 16.04 -3.57
CA LEU A 219 -9.74 17.00 -4.52
C LEU A 219 -10.68 17.13 -5.72
N SER A 220 -10.89 18.35 -6.19
CA SER A 220 -11.68 18.65 -7.39
C SER A 220 -11.11 19.86 -8.11
N ASN A 221 -11.46 20.01 -9.40
CA ASN A 221 -10.93 21.07 -10.27
C ASN A 221 -9.40 21.13 -10.26
N PHE A 222 -8.76 19.96 -10.30
CA PHE A 222 -7.31 19.85 -10.24
C PHE A 222 -6.69 19.80 -11.63
N THR A 223 -5.43 20.23 -11.71
CA THR A 223 -4.60 20.07 -12.90
C THR A 223 -3.63 18.92 -12.70
N GLU A 224 -3.40 18.14 -13.75
CA GLU A 224 -2.43 17.05 -13.71
C GLU A 224 -1.01 17.60 -13.58
N ALA A 225 -0.18 16.92 -12.78
CA ALA A 225 1.24 17.20 -12.73
C ALA A 225 1.90 16.94 -14.08
N ALA A 226 2.97 17.69 -14.36
CA ALA A 226 3.81 17.40 -15.52
C ALA A 226 4.30 15.95 -15.46
N ALA A 227 4.41 15.31 -16.62
CA ALA A 227 4.91 13.94 -16.71
C ALA A 227 6.29 13.86 -16.04
N VAL A 228 6.43 12.92 -15.10
CA VAL A 228 7.71 12.68 -14.44
C VAL A 228 8.68 12.17 -15.50
N PRO A 229 9.92 12.70 -15.59
CA PRO A 229 10.92 12.24 -16.55
C PRO A 229 11.11 10.72 -16.48
N THR A 230 11.37 10.06 -17.61
CA THR A 230 11.65 8.62 -17.57
C THR A 230 12.91 8.36 -16.74
N PRO A 231 12.85 7.49 -15.71
CA PRO A 231 14.02 7.21 -14.89
C PRO A 231 15.08 6.43 -15.69
N THR A 232 16.34 6.64 -15.35
CA THR A 232 17.42 5.77 -15.83
C THR A 232 17.34 4.45 -15.07
N PHE A 233 17.13 3.35 -15.78
CA PHE A 233 16.91 2.04 -15.18
C PHE A 233 18.22 1.23 -15.02
N TYR A 234 18.43 0.70 -13.82
CA TYR A 234 19.55 -0.16 -13.46
C TYR A 234 19.05 -1.55 -13.11
N SER A 235 19.35 -2.50 -13.99
CA SER A 235 18.94 -3.90 -13.86
C SER A 235 19.70 -4.62 -12.75
N SER A 236 19.02 -5.49 -12.00
CA SER A 236 19.67 -6.41 -11.04
C SER A 236 20.79 -7.24 -11.69
N ALA A 237 20.74 -7.50 -13.00
CA ALA A 237 21.79 -8.20 -13.73
C ALA A 237 23.15 -7.47 -13.74
N SER A 238 23.16 -6.16 -13.55
CA SER A 238 24.36 -5.31 -13.60
C SER A 238 25.08 -5.20 -12.25
N PHE A 239 24.43 -5.57 -11.14
CA PHE A 239 25.01 -5.43 -9.80
C PHE A 239 26.04 -6.53 -9.52
N THR A 240 27.07 -6.23 -8.75
CA THR A 240 28.01 -7.23 -8.21
C THR A 240 27.50 -7.73 -6.87
N LEU A 241 27.48 -9.05 -6.67
CA LEU A 241 26.96 -9.67 -5.45
C LEU A 241 28.07 -9.89 -4.42
N THR A 242 27.73 -9.77 -3.15
CA THR A 242 28.60 -10.13 -2.02
C THR A 242 27.85 -10.91 -0.96
N GLY A 243 28.55 -11.75 -0.21
CA GLY A 243 27.97 -12.61 0.82
C GLY A 243 27.04 -13.68 0.24
N ASP A 244 25.88 -13.86 0.86
CA ASP A 244 24.92 -14.92 0.53
C ASP A 244 23.89 -14.53 -0.55
N ALA A 245 23.99 -13.31 -1.10
CA ALA A 245 23.07 -12.82 -2.12
C ALA A 245 23.18 -13.66 -3.41
N VAL A 246 22.04 -14.04 -3.97
CA VAL A 246 21.98 -14.92 -5.16
C VAL A 246 21.13 -14.27 -6.25
N ARG A 247 21.65 -14.26 -7.47
CA ARG A 247 20.87 -13.92 -8.66
C ARG A 247 20.18 -15.16 -9.21
N THR A 248 18.88 -15.03 -9.43
CA THR A 248 18.02 -16.10 -9.96
C THR A 248 17.30 -15.60 -11.21
N THR A 249 17.41 -16.36 -12.30
CA THR A 249 16.57 -16.16 -13.50
C THR A 249 15.14 -16.55 -13.19
N CYS A 250 14.20 -15.69 -13.53
CA CYS A 250 12.77 -15.92 -13.31
C CYS A 250 12.14 -16.62 -14.52
N SER A 251 10.95 -17.18 -14.31
CA SER A 251 10.13 -17.75 -15.39
C SER A 251 9.80 -16.68 -16.43
N THR A 252 9.59 -17.10 -17.68
CA THR A 252 9.34 -16.19 -18.81
C THR A 252 8.22 -15.20 -18.49
N GLY A 253 8.49 -13.91 -18.67
CA GLY A 253 7.53 -12.83 -18.43
C GLY A 253 7.39 -12.38 -16.98
N LEU A 254 8.15 -12.96 -16.04
CA LEU A 254 8.18 -12.55 -14.62
C LEU A 254 9.47 -11.80 -14.27
N CYS A 255 9.55 -11.24 -13.06
CA CYS A 255 10.62 -10.33 -12.63
C CYS A 255 10.85 -9.18 -13.61
N THR A 256 9.76 -8.59 -14.10
CA THR A 256 9.80 -7.56 -15.13
C THR A 256 10.32 -6.23 -14.57
N PRO A 257 11.08 -5.44 -15.35
CA PRO A 257 11.40 -5.65 -16.77
C PRO A 257 12.65 -6.53 -17.02
N VAL A 258 13.27 -7.11 -15.99
CA VAL A 258 14.61 -7.71 -16.11
C VAL A 258 14.61 -9.19 -16.48
N GLY A 259 13.64 -9.98 -16.01
CA GLY A 259 13.65 -11.44 -16.12
C GLY A 259 14.56 -12.13 -15.10
N SER A 260 15.16 -11.39 -14.16
CA SER A 260 15.93 -11.93 -13.05
C SER A 260 15.82 -11.04 -11.82
N LYS A 261 16.10 -11.62 -10.65
CA LYS A 261 16.08 -10.95 -9.36
C LYS A 261 17.29 -11.37 -8.52
N ILE A 262 17.67 -10.53 -7.56
CA ILE A 262 18.65 -10.85 -6.53
C ILE A 262 17.88 -11.11 -5.24
N GLY A 263 17.93 -12.35 -4.75
CA GLY A 263 17.39 -12.75 -3.47
C GLY A 263 18.48 -13.00 -2.43
N ASN A 264 18.10 -13.56 -1.28
CA ASN A 264 18.97 -13.77 -0.12
C ASN A 264 19.67 -12.48 0.35
N ILE A 265 19.02 -11.32 0.14
CA ILE A 265 19.51 -10.06 0.66
C ILE A 265 19.35 -10.09 2.18
N SER A 266 20.45 -9.91 2.90
CA SER A 266 20.53 -10.08 4.36
C SER A 266 21.49 -9.05 4.94
N PRO A 267 21.74 -9.03 6.26
CA PRO A 267 22.79 -8.20 6.84
C PRO A 267 24.20 -8.49 6.29
N THR A 268 24.42 -9.69 5.73
CA THR A 268 25.70 -10.13 5.15
C THR A 268 25.67 -10.30 3.64
N GLY A 269 24.48 -10.45 3.03
CA GLY A 269 24.26 -10.61 1.60
C GLY A 269 23.75 -9.32 0.95
N SER A 270 24.46 -8.79 -0.03
CA SER A 270 24.12 -7.51 -0.69
C SER A 270 24.53 -7.49 -2.17
N ALA A 271 24.11 -6.43 -2.86
CA ALA A 271 24.41 -6.19 -4.25
C ALA A 271 24.85 -4.73 -4.46
N SER A 272 25.94 -4.49 -5.19
CA SER A 272 26.48 -3.15 -5.40
C SER A 272 26.69 -2.78 -6.86
N LEU A 273 26.64 -1.48 -7.16
CA LEU A 273 26.90 -0.90 -8.47
C LEU A 273 27.46 0.52 -8.33
N SER A 274 28.39 0.91 -9.19
CA SER A 274 28.82 2.31 -9.32
C SER A 274 27.91 3.05 -10.30
N ILE A 275 27.31 4.15 -9.86
CA ILE A 275 26.36 4.95 -10.64
C ILE A 275 26.83 6.39 -10.74
N THR A 276 26.82 6.97 -11.95
CA THR A 276 27.15 8.39 -12.14
C THR A 276 25.89 9.24 -12.01
N ALA A 277 25.93 10.29 -11.18
CA ALA A 277 24.85 11.25 -11.01
C ALA A 277 25.26 12.64 -11.52
N ALA A 278 24.31 13.34 -12.14
CA ALA A 278 24.52 14.69 -12.68
C ALA A 278 24.51 15.78 -11.59
N SER A 279 24.00 15.49 -10.40
CA SER A 279 23.94 16.43 -9.29
C SER A 279 23.83 15.70 -7.95
N ALA A 280 24.31 16.36 -6.90
CA ALA A 280 24.21 15.89 -5.52
C ALA A 280 22.78 16.01 -4.97
N GLY A 281 22.54 15.39 -3.80
CA GLY A 281 21.28 15.48 -3.05
C GLY A 281 20.37 14.27 -3.24
N SER A 282 19.24 14.24 -2.54
CA SER A 282 18.33 13.09 -2.61
C SER A 282 17.73 12.92 -4.00
N LYS A 283 17.64 11.66 -4.45
CA LYS A 283 17.03 11.29 -5.73
C LYS A 283 15.79 10.45 -5.49
N LEU A 284 14.76 10.69 -6.28
CA LEU A 284 13.61 9.80 -6.32
C LEU A 284 14.04 8.50 -7.01
N VAL A 285 13.60 7.37 -6.47
CA VAL A 285 13.91 6.04 -6.98
C VAL A 285 12.65 5.20 -7.02
N ASP A 286 12.40 4.56 -8.16
CA ASP A 286 11.44 3.47 -8.29
C ASP A 286 12.19 2.15 -8.08
N LEU A 287 11.95 1.52 -6.94
CA LEU A 287 12.50 0.23 -6.58
C LEU A 287 11.60 -0.88 -7.13
N TYR A 288 12.15 -1.75 -7.97
CA TYR A 288 11.48 -2.92 -8.50
C TYR A 288 11.86 -4.12 -7.62
N PHE A 289 10.88 -4.73 -6.99
CA PHE A 289 11.10 -5.77 -5.98
C PHE A 289 10.11 -6.92 -6.11
N CYS A 290 10.46 -8.08 -5.55
CA CYS A 290 9.52 -9.17 -5.32
C CYS A 290 9.41 -9.46 -3.80
N ASN A 291 8.19 -9.48 -3.29
CA ASN A 291 7.87 -9.87 -1.93
C ASN A 291 6.52 -10.60 -1.91
N ASN A 292 6.52 -11.88 -1.56
CA ASN A 292 5.29 -12.65 -1.35
C ASN A 292 5.27 -13.32 0.03
N ASP A 293 5.86 -12.65 1.03
CA ASP A 293 5.91 -13.13 2.41
C ASP A 293 4.61 -12.82 3.14
N ILE A 294 3.57 -13.61 2.88
CA ILE A 294 2.29 -13.50 3.59
C ILE A 294 2.47 -14.00 5.02
N ALA A 295 2.29 -13.12 5.99
CA ALA A 295 2.41 -13.40 7.40
C ALA A 295 1.15 -14.09 7.97
N ILE A 296 0.63 -15.12 7.29
CA ILE A 296 -0.64 -15.78 7.65
C ILE A 296 -0.57 -16.51 8.99
N SER A 297 0.55 -17.13 9.34
CA SER A 297 0.68 -17.81 10.64
C SER A 297 0.87 -16.85 11.82
N THR A 298 1.22 -15.60 11.54
CA THR A 298 1.69 -14.63 12.55
C THR A 298 0.92 -13.31 12.52
N SER A 299 -0.16 -13.24 11.76
CA SER A 299 -1.06 -12.08 11.64
C SER A 299 -1.80 -11.76 12.94
N TRP A 300 -1.92 -12.74 13.84
CA TRP A 300 -2.50 -12.61 15.17
C TRP A 300 -1.51 -11.95 16.13
N GLY A 301 -0.21 -12.02 15.80
CA GLY A 301 0.90 -11.35 16.49
C GLY A 301 1.30 -10.08 15.75
N TYR A 302 2.57 -10.02 15.32
CA TYR A 302 3.22 -8.83 14.74
C TYR A 302 3.63 -9.00 13.27
N GLY A 303 3.08 -10.00 12.57
CA GLY A 303 3.32 -10.15 11.13
C GLY A 303 2.79 -8.94 10.36
N THR A 304 3.63 -8.29 9.54
CA THR A 304 3.32 -7.02 8.88
C THR A 304 2.95 -7.13 7.41
N ASN A 305 3.14 -8.30 6.78
CA ASN A 305 3.11 -8.48 5.32
C ASN A 305 4.11 -7.57 4.58
N THR A 306 5.23 -7.24 5.22
CA THR A 306 6.29 -6.43 4.63
C THR A 306 7.64 -7.11 4.73
N ARG A 307 8.57 -6.66 3.88
CA ARG A 307 9.98 -6.97 4.01
C ARG A 307 10.82 -5.70 4.03
N ASN A 308 11.89 -5.74 4.79
CA ASN A 308 12.85 -4.66 4.86
C ASN A 308 13.78 -4.68 3.63
N MET A 309 14.33 -3.53 3.27
CA MET A 309 15.43 -3.38 2.33
C MET A 309 16.16 -2.09 2.66
N THR A 310 17.43 -2.01 2.30
CA THR A 310 18.22 -0.79 2.44
C THR A 310 18.90 -0.46 1.12
N ILE A 311 18.93 0.82 0.78
CA ILE A 311 19.75 1.36 -0.31
C ILE A 311 20.74 2.33 0.34
N ALA A 312 22.03 2.02 0.26
CA ALA A 312 23.10 2.89 0.72
C ALA A 312 23.76 3.57 -0.49
N VAL A 313 23.90 4.89 -0.43
CA VAL A 313 24.65 5.68 -1.43
C VAL A 313 25.74 6.46 -0.70
N ASN A 314 27.01 6.18 -1.03
CA ASN A 314 28.18 6.76 -0.34
C ASN A 314 28.03 6.74 1.19
N ASP A 315 27.72 5.55 1.73
CA ASP A 315 27.52 5.28 3.16
C ASP A 315 26.27 5.91 3.82
N VAL A 316 25.47 6.69 3.08
CA VAL A 316 24.16 7.15 3.56
C VAL A 316 23.12 6.09 3.30
N VAL A 317 22.64 5.45 4.36
CA VAL A 317 21.68 4.34 4.30
C VAL A 317 20.25 4.86 4.34
N THR A 318 19.44 4.48 3.37
CA THR A 318 17.98 4.67 3.38
C THR A 318 17.31 3.32 3.59
N ARG A 319 16.51 3.19 4.65
CA ARG A 319 15.68 2.01 4.92
C ARG A 319 14.33 2.13 4.19
N ILE A 320 13.88 1.01 3.64
CA ILE A 320 12.65 0.88 2.86
C ILE A 320 11.93 -0.36 3.35
N GLU A 321 10.66 -0.21 3.68
CA GLU A 321 9.79 -1.32 4.07
C GLU A 321 8.72 -1.52 2.99
N VAL A 322 8.94 -2.55 2.16
CA VAL A 322 8.10 -2.82 0.99
C VAL A 322 6.93 -3.75 1.34
N PRO A 323 5.72 -3.48 0.80
CA PRO A 323 4.53 -4.33 0.96
C PRO A 323 4.66 -5.62 0.13
N LEU A 324 3.59 -6.40 0.02
CA LEU A 324 3.56 -7.52 -0.93
C LEU A 324 3.54 -7.01 -2.38
N SER A 325 4.11 -7.80 -3.28
CA SER A 325 4.07 -7.58 -4.73
C SER A 325 3.40 -8.72 -5.50
N GLY A 326 3.21 -9.88 -4.87
CA GLY A 326 2.58 -11.06 -5.47
C GLY A 326 1.24 -10.73 -6.12
N LYS A 327 1.11 -11.06 -7.40
CA LYS A 327 -0.12 -10.96 -8.21
C LYS A 327 -0.56 -12.29 -8.81
N SER A 328 0.15 -13.35 -8.48
CA SER A 328 0.00 -14.68 -9.02
C SER A 328 -0.27 -15.68 -7.90
N SER A 329 -1.09 -16.69 -8.19
CA SER A 329 -1.43 -17.74 -7.23
C SER A 329 -0.19 -18.51 -6.76
N GLU A 330 -0.14 -18.78 -5.45
CA GLU A 330 0.93 -19.49 -4.74
C GLU A 330 0.96 -21.00 -5.01
N LEU A 331 -0.08 -21.57 -5.63
CA LEU A 331 -0.14 -23.00 -5.93
C LEU A 331 0.17 -23.33 -7.39
N PHE A 332 -0.22 -22.47 -8.32
CA PHE A 332 -0.31 -22.85 -9.73
C PHE A 332 0.56 -22.01 -10.66
N SER A 333 1.09 -20.87 -10.19
CA SER A 333 1.84 -19.95 -11.05
C SER A 333 3.33 -20.30 -11.08
N PRO A 334 4.05 -20.19 -12.22
CA PRO A 334 5.47 -20.54 -12.37
C PRO A 334 6.48 -19.83 -11.45
N GLY A 335 6.03 -18.89 -10.61
CA GLY A 335 6.83 -18.20 -9.59
C GLY A 335 6.15 -18.10 -8.23
N LEU A 336 4.96 -18.69 -8.04
CA LEU A 336 4.21 -18.75 -6.78
C LEU A 336 4.12 -17.39 -6.05
N GLY A 337 3.85 -16.30 -6.78
CA GLY A 337 3.84 -14.94 -6.25
C GLY A 337 5.22 -14.30 -6.07
N TRP A 338 6.25 -15.10 -5.80
CA TRP A 338 7.62 -14.65 -5.53
C TRP A 338 8.38 -14.10 -6.74
N GLN A 339 7.81 -14.11 -7.93
CA GLN A 339 8.42 -13.54 -9.13
C GLN A 339 7.61 -12.37 -9.70
N ASP A 340 6.53 -11.97 -9.04
CA ASP A 340 5.74 -10.81 -9.45
C ASP A 340 6.39 -9.53 -8.95
N THR A 341 6.67 -8.63 -9.88
CA THR A 341 7.36 -7.37 -9.56
C THR A 341 6.39 -6.31 -9.09
N GLY A 342 6.66 -5.79 -7.91
CA GLY A 342 6.08 -4.57 -7.37
C GLY A 342 7.03 -3.40 -7.61
N ILE A 343 6.48 -2.19 -7.59
CA ILE A 343 7.25 -0.95 -7.69
C ILE A 343 7.00 -0.16 -6.41
N PHE A 344 8.07 0.25 -5.74
CA PHE A 344 8.02 1.08 -4.54
C PHE A 344 8.82 2.35 -4.78
N LYS A 345 8.17 3.51 -4.59
CA LYS A 345 8.80 4.81 -4.78
C LYS A 345 9.39 5.32 -3.47
N ALA A 346 10.68 5.64 -3.47
CA ALA A 346 11.42 6.13 -2.30
C ALA A 346 12.32 7.32 -2.65
N SER A 347 12.61 8.17 -1.66
CA SER A 347 13.63 9.23 -1.77
C SER A 347 14.92 8.70 -1.16
N ILE A 348 15.98 8.59 -1.96
CA ILE A 348 17.27 8.02 -1.53
C ILE A 348 18.29 9.15 -1.44
N GLY A 349 18.81 9.36 -0.23
CA GLY A 349 19.88 10.35 0.04
C GLY A 349 21.28 9.84 -0.32
N GLY A 350 22.29 10.70 -0.13
CA GLY A 350 23.72 10.32 -0.24
C GLY A 350 24.37 10.55 -1.61
N TRP A 351 23.62 10.97 -2.62
CA TRP A 351 24.20 11.22 -3.94
C TRP A 351 25.10 12.45 -3.96
N GLN A 352 26.22 12.30 -4.66
CA GLN A 352 27.14 13.37 -5.05
C GLN A 352 27.21 13.45 -6.58
N GLU A 353 27.59 14.62 -7.10
CA GLU A 353 27.91 14.75 -8.53
C GLU A 353 29.09 13.85 -8.90
N GLY A 354 28.99 13.13 -10.02
CA GLY A 354 29.98 12.15 -10.45
C GLY A 354 29.67 10.73 -9.96
N THR A 355 30.70 9.93 -9.70
CA THR A 355 30.54 8.50 -9.38
C THR A 355 30.11 8.28 -7.92
N ASN A 356 29.08 7.45 -7.75
CA ASN A 356 28.51 7.06 -6.46
C ASN A 356 28.59 5.56 -6.28
N SER A 357 28.93 5.12 -5.06
CA SER A 357 28.80 3.72 -4.67
C SER A 357 27.37 3.47 -4.19
N VAL A 358 26.64 2.58 -4.86
CA VAL A 358 25.27 2.21 -4.50
C VAL A 358 25.25 0.75 -4.05
N VAL A 359 24.67 0.49 -2.87
CA VAL A 359 24.54 -0.85 -2.30
C VAL A 359 23.09 -1.12 -1.93
N VAL A 360 22.51 -2.16 -2.52
CA VAL A 360 21.24 -2.76 -2.11
C VAL A 360 21.55 -3.85 -1.10
N GLY A 361 21.03 -3.72 0.12
CA GLY A 361 21.28 -4.65 1.22
C GLY A 361 20.08 -4.77 2.16
N ASN A 362 20.28 -5.39 3.31
CA ASN A 362 19.30 -5.42 4.40
C ASN A 362 19.98 -5.06 5.74
N GLN A 363 20.65 -3.89 5.79
CA GLN A 363 21.31 -3.44 7.01
C GLN A 363 20.28 -3.30 8.14
N GLY A 364 20.62 -3.81 9.33
CA GLY A 364 19.70 -3.84 10.48
C GLY A 364 18.57 -4.87 10.39
N GLY A 365 18.47 -5.64 9.30
CA GLY A 365 17.38 -6.62 9.08
C GLY A 365 17.26 -7.68 10.18
N ALA A 366 18.34 -7.99 10.90
CA ALA A 366 18.33 -8.93 12.03
C ALA A 366 17.44 -8.48 13.21
N ALA A 367 17.11 -7.19 13.31
CA ALA A 367 16.19 -6.66 14.31
C ALA A 367 14.72 -6.69 13.85
N GLY A 368 14.47 -6.94 12.57
CA GLY A 368 13.14 -7.05 12.00
C GLY A 368 12.51 -8.42 12.21
N TYR A 369 11.20 -8.51 11.92
CA TYR A 369 10.47 -9.77 11.98
C TYR A 369 11.00 -10.82 10.98
N GLN A 370 11.44 -10.36 9.80
CA GLN A 370 12.13 -11.15 8.78
C GLN A 370 13.58 -10.65 8.65
N SER A 371 14.54 -11.56 8.81
CA SER A 371 15.97 -11.25 8.68
C SER A 371 16.44 -11.09 7.22
N TYR A 372 15.63 -11.57 6.27
CA TYR A 372 15.84 -11.40 4.85
C TYR A 372 15.06 -10.21 4.31
N GLY A 373 15.68 -9.50 3.37
CA GLY A 373 15.03 -8.43 2.64
C GLY A 373 14.12 -8.95 1.52
N ALA A 374 13.42 -8.03 0.88
CA ALA A 374 12.73 -8.34 -0.37
C ALA A 374 13.74 -8.64 -1.49
N ASP A 375 13.31 -9.37 -2.51
CA ASP A 375 14.16 -9.65 -3.66
C ASP A 375 14.24 -8.43 -4.56
N PHE A 376 15.43 -8.11 -5.07
CA PHE A 376 15.69 -6.92 -5.88
C PHE A 376 15.68 -7.25 -7.38
N VAL A 377 14.77 -6.63 -8.14
CA VAL A 377 14.66 -6.81 -9.60
C VAL A 377 15.44 -5.71 -10.34
N GLY A 378 15.43 -4.48 -9.81
CA GLY A 378 16.12 -3.33 -10.40
C GLY A 378 15.70 -2.03 -9.76
N MET A 379 16.28 -0.92 -10.21
CA MET A 379 15.87 0.42 -9.75
C MET A 379 15.88 1.43 -10.89
N GLY A 380 14.86 2.27 -10.97
CA GLY A 380 14.82 3.45 -11.82
C GLY A 380 15.18 4.69 -11.02
N ILE A 381 16.12 5.50 -11.50
CA ILE A 381 16.59 6.70 -10.80
C ILE A 381 16.25 7.95 -11.61
N TYR A 382 15.63 8.91 -10.95
CA TYR A 382 15.29 10.21 -11.53
C TYR A 382 16.42 11.21 -11.18
N PHE A 383 17.21 11.63 -12.17
CA PHE A 383 18.40 12.48 -11.98
C PHE A 383 18.10 13.98 -11.96
#